data_AF-A0A6L4YFX8-F1
#
_entry.id   AF-A0A6L4YFX8-F1
#
_cell.length_a   1.000
_cell.length_b   1.000
_cell.length_c   1.000
_cell.angle_alpha   90.00
_cell.angle_beta   90.00
_cell.angle_gamma   90.00
#
_symmetry.space_group_name_H-M   'P 1'
#
loop_
_entity.id
_entity.type
_entity.pdbx_description
1 polymer ?
#
loop_
_entity_poly.entity_id
_entity_poly.type
_entity_poly.pdbx_seq_one_letter_code
_entity_poly.pdbx_strand_id
1 'polypeptide(L)'
;MIPTRLLSIAFTALSLVAASAAWAQPVVPGSIAFCLYEIPLDDAGKRRWINLGIVQYVEATQTEVRIFYGAGSLGSGHEARVAVTSMEAALLVLEKMRRVATACR
;
A
#
# COMPACT_ATOMS: atom_id res chain seq x y z
N MET A 1 -29.18 -26.28 41.35
CA MET A 1 -29.82 -25.17 40.61
C MET A 1 -28.91 -23.96 40.72
N ILE A 2 -28.14 -23.67 39.67
CA ILE A 2 -27.16 -22.59 39.62
C ILE A 2 -27.77 -21.48 38.75
N PRO A 3 -27.77 -20.20 39.18
CA PRO A 3 -28.54 -19.16 38.49
C PRO A 3 -27.83 -18.73 37.19
N THR A 4 -28.53 -18.91 36.08
CA THR A 4 -28.14 -18.67 34.68
C THR A 4 -27.95 -17.19 34.29
N ARG A 5 -27.93 -16.25 35.25
CA ARG A 5 -27.93 -14.80 34.95
C ARG A 5 -26.58 -14.09 35.11
N LEU A 6 -25.52 -14.79 35.50
CA LEU A 6 -24.18 -14.21 35.65
C LEU A 6 -23.26 -14.40 34.44
N LEU A 7 -23.70 -15.11 33.40
CA LEU A 7 -22.85 -15.46 32.25
C LEU A 7 -22.86 -14.40 31.12
N SER A 8 -23.74 -13.40 31.17
CA SER A 8 -23.98 -12.48 30.05
C SER A 8 -23.20 -11.17 30.09
N ILE A 9 -22.47 -10.86 31.17
CA ILE A 9 -21.76 -9.58 31.31
C ILE A 9 -20.27 -9.70 30.94
N ALA A 10 -19.72 -10.92 30.91
CA ALA A 10 -18.28 -11.11 30.63
C ALA A 10 -17.89 -11.07 29.15
N PHE A 11 -18.84 -11.15 28.22
CA PHE A 11 -18.55 -11.33 26.79
C PHE A 11 -18.54 -10.06 25.93
N THR A 12 -18.99 -8.92 26.45
CA THR A 12 -19.10 -7.67 25.67
C THR A 12 -17.90 -6.73 25.78
N ALA A 13 -16.93 -7.03 26.63
CA ALA A 13 -15.77 -6.14 26.86
C ALA A 13 -14.54 -6.46 25.99
N LEU A 14 -14.54 -7.55 25.22
CA LEU A 14 -13.35 -8.06 24.52
C LEU A 14 -13.43 -7.91 22.98
N SER A 15 -13.99 -6.80 22.49
CA SER A 15 -14.10 -6.55 21.03
C SER A 15 -13.42 -5.27 20.56
N LEU A 16 -12.83 -4.48 21.47
CA LEU A 16 -12.29 -3.15 21.15
C LEU A 16 -10.77 -3.08 20.93
N VAL A 17 -10.04 -4.20 20.94
CA VAL A 17 -8.56 -4.22 20.78
C VAL A 17 -8.12 -4.98 19.51
N ALA A 18 -8.85 -4.83 18.42
CA ALA A 18 -8.45 -5.39 17.13
C ALA A 18 -8.52 -4.37 15.98
N ALA A 19 -8.29 -3.09 16.27
CA ALA A 19 -7.73 -2.20 15.26
C ALA A 19 -6.23 -2.48 15.19
N SER A 20 -5.86 -3.67 14.69
CA SER A 20 -4.51 -3.88 14.17
C SER A 20 -4.36 -2.88 13.05
N ALA A 21 -3.77 -1.73 13.38
CA ALA A 21 -3.14 -0.88 12.40
C ALA A 21 -2.33 -1.83 11.51
N ALA A 22 -2.67 -1.89 10.23
CA ALA A 22 -1.87 -2.61 9.27
C ALA A 22 -0.56 -1.83 9.15
N TRP A 23 0.43 -2.09 10.00
CA TRP A 23 1.70 -1.37 9.89
C TRP A 23 2.29 -1.81 8.56
N ALA A 24 2.65 -0.85 7.71
CA ALA A 24 3.33 -1.14 6.46
C ALA A 24 4.51 -2.06 6.80
N GLN A 25 4.55 -3.26 6.20
CA GLN A 25 5.62 -4.21 6.49
C GLN A 25 6.96 -3.54 6.18
N PRO A 26 7.97 -3.66 7.07
CA PRO A 26 9.28 -3.12 6.78
C PRO A 26 9.80 -3.74 5.48
N VAL A 27 10.41 -2.91 4.62
CA VAL A 27 11.10 -3.41 3.43
C VAL A 27 12.19 -4.35 3.91
N VAL A 28 12.10 -5.64 3.55
CA VAL A 28 13.13 -6.64 3.84
C VAL A 28 14.26 -6.42 2.84
N PRO A 29 15.47 -6.00 3.28
CA PRO A 29 16.59 -5.78 2.37
C PRO A 29 16.93 -7.08 1.62
N GLY A 30 17.23 -6.97 0.33
CA GLY A 30 17.65 -8.08 -0.52
C GLY A 30 16.52 -8.95 -1.14
N SER A 31 15.25 -8.68 -0.86
CA SER A 31 14.14 -9.35 -1.55
C SER A 31 13.73 -8.60 -2.82
N ILE A 32 14.31 -8.98 -3.96
CA ILE A 32 13.85 -8.49 -5.27
C ILE A 32 12.45 -9.01 -5.64
N ALA A 33 11.97 -10.07 -4.97
CA ALA A 33 10.68 -10.68 -5.25
C ALA A 33 9.50 -9.87 -4.71
N PHE A 34 9.68 -9.10 -3.62
CA PHE A 34 8.63 -8.33 -2.96
C PHE A 34 9.10 -6.91 -2.61
N CYS A 35 9.37 -6.10 -3.63
CA CYS A 35 9.72 -4.69 -3.44
C CYS A 35 8.46 -3.81 -3.41
N LEU A 36 7.82 -3.73 -2.24
CA LEU A 36 6.51 -3.07 -2.10
C LEU A 36 6.65 -1.55 -1.96
N TYR A 37 5.98 -0.83 -2.86
CA TYR A 37 5.77 0.62 -2.78
C TYR A 37 4.32 0.91 -2.39
N GLU A 38 4.14 1.64 -1.29
CA GLU A 38 2.82 2.07 -0.85
C GLU A 38 2.32 3.26 -1.66
N ILE A 39 1.14 3.07 -2.28
CA ILE A 39 0.38 4.11 -2.96
C ILE A 39 -0.35 4.94 -1.90
N PRO A 40 -0.28 6.28 -1.95
CA PRO A 40 -1.06 7.14 -1.07
C PRO A 40 -2.54 6.75 -1.05
N LEU A 41 -3.17 6.97 0.11
CA LEU A 41 -4.58 6.69 0.32
C LEU A 41 -5.43 7.38 -0.75
N ASP A 42 -6.37 6.65 -1.34
CA ASP A 42 -7.45 7.24 -2.12
C ASP A 42 -8.56 7.77 -1.20
N ASP A 43 -9.52 8.49 -1.77
CA ASP A 43 -10.65 9.08 -1.06
C ASP A 43 -11.53 8.02 -0.35
N ALA A 44 -11.41 6.74 -0.74
CA ALA A 44 -12.09 5.61 -0.10
C ALA A 44 -11.30 5.04 1.09
N GLY A 45 -10.15 5.63 1.44
CA GLY A 45 -9.28 5.16 2.53
C GLY A 45 -8.60 3.83 2.23
N LYS A 46 -8.56 3.39 0.97
CA LYS A 46 -7.96 2.11 0.59
C LYS A 46 -6.45 2.25 0.53
N ARG A 47 -5.76 1.38 1.26
CA ARG A 47 -4.30 1.22 1.18
C ARG A 47 -3.94 0.18 0.14
N ARG A 48 -2.99 0.53 -0.73
CA ARG A 48 -2.55 -0.33 -1.83
C ARG A 48 -1.04 -0.31 -1.92
N TRP A 49 -0.47 -1.44 -2.29
CA TRP A 49 0.95 -1.57 -2.56
C TRP A 49 1.15 -2.11 -3.97
N ILE A 50 2.16 -1.58 -4.64
CA ILE A 50 2.60 -2.08 -5.94
C ILE A 50 3.99 -2.69 -5.75
N ASN A 51 4.20 -3.87 -6.34
CA ASN A 51 5.54 -4.44 -6.41
C ASN A 51 6.33 -3.73 -7.52
N LEU A 52 7.38 -3.00 -7.14
CA LEU A 52 8.23 -2.25 -8.08
C LEU A 52 8.95 -3.17 -9.06
N GLY A 53 9.15 -4.45 -8.73
CA GLY A 53 9.79 -5.43 -9.62
C GLY A 53 8.99 -5.75 -10.90
N ILE A 54 7.70 -5.38 -10.96
CA ILE A 54 6.83 -5.60 -12.13
C ILE A 54 6.34 -4.30 -12.77
N VAL A 55 6.89 -3.14 -12.36
CA VAL A 55 6.60 -1.84 -12.97
C VAL A 55 7.36 -1.75 -14.30
N GLN A 56 6.64 -1.40 -15.36
CA GLN A 56 7.20 -1.26 -16.69
C GLN A 56 7.64 0.16 -16.99
N TYR A 57 6.78 1.13 -16.67
CA TYR A 57 7.08 2.55 -16.82
C TYR A 57 6.22 3.40 -15.89
N VAL A 58 6.65 4.65 -15.71
CA VAL A 58 5.98 5.66 -14.88
C VAL A 58 5.89 6.95 -15.67
N GLU A 59 4.72 7.57 -15.71
CA GLU A 59 4.51 8.91 -16.27
C GLU A 59 4.30 9.90 -15.12
N ALA A 60 4.89 11.09 -15.23
CA ALA A 60 4.71 12.17 -14.29
C ALA A 60 4.23 13.43 -15.02
N THR A 61 3.16 14.03 -14.52
CA THR A 61 2.59 15.29 -15.01
C THR A 61 2.51 16.28 -13.85
N GLN A 62 1.95 17.47 -14.11
CA GLN A 62 1.72 18.46 -13.05
C GLN A 62 0.57 18.06 -12.10
N THR A 63 -0.28 17.11 -12.50
CA THR A 63 -1.51 16.74 -11.79
C THR A 63 -1.51 15.32 -11.27
N GLU A 64 -0.68 14.44 -11.85
CA GLU A 64 -0.63 13.04 -11.44
C GLU A 64 0.70 12.36 -11.74
N VAL A 65 0.96 11.27 -11.01
CA VAL A 65 1.93 10.24 -11.33
C VAL A 65 1.18 8.95 -11.65
N ARG A 66 1.40 8.40 -12.85
CA ARG A 66 0.76 7.16 -13.33
C ARG A 66 1.80 6.05 -13.36
N ILE A 67 1.51 4.94 -12.70
CA ILE A 67 2.41 3.79 -12.57
C ILE A 67 1.79 2.61 -13.33
N PHE A 68 2.49 2.10 -14.34
CA PHE A 68 2.02 1.03 -15.20
C PHE A 68 2.77 -0.27 -14.89
N TYR A 69 2.05 -1.35 -14.63
CA TYR A 69 2.62 -2.62 -14.15
C TYR A 69 1.83 -3.83 -14.65
N GLY A 70 2.47 -5.00 -14.63
CA GLY A 70 1.79 -6.29 -14.87
C GLY A 70 1.54 -6.70 -16.33
N ALA A 71 1.92 -5.90 -17.32
CA ALA A 71 1.82 -6.27 -18.74
C ALA A 71 3.09 -7.03 -19.21
N GLY A 72 3.21 -8.28 -18.77
CA GLY A 72 4.15 -9.25 -19.37
C GLY A 72 3.59 -9.87 -20.65
N SER A 73 4.22 -10.94 -21.15
CA SER A 73 3.82 -11.62 -22.40
C SER A 73 2.41 -12.23 -22.42
N LEU A 74 1.70 -12.27 -21.29
CA LEU A 74 0.37 -12.89 -21.13
C LEU A 74 -0.60 -12.08 -20.24
N GLY A 75 -0.26 -10.85 -19.84
CA GLY A 75 -0.95 -10.14 -18.75
C GLY A 75 -1.82 -8.94 -19.17
N SER A 76 -2.90 -8.70 -18.43
CA SER A 76 -3.64 -7.43 -18.46
C SER A 76 -2.79 -6.34 -17.81
N GLY A 77 -2.52 -5.25 -18.54
CA GLY A 77 -1.85 -4.08 -17.97
C GLY A 77 -2.70 -3.44 -16.88
N HIS A 78 -2.05 -3.07 -15.77
CA HIS A 78 -2.67 -2.35 -14.66
C HIS A 78 -2.06 -0.95 -14.53
N GLU A 79 -2.87 -0.04 -14.00
CA GLU A 79 -2.50 1.34 -13.74
C GLU A 79 -2.82 1.70 -12.29
N ALA A 80 -1.91 2.44 -11.65
CA ALA A 80 -2.20 3.17 -10.43
C ALA A 80 -1.91 4.65 -10.62
N ARG A 81 -2.72 5.49 -9.99
CA ARG A 81 -2.62 6.96 -10.06
C ARG A 81 -2.34 7.53 -8.68
N VAL A 82 -1.43 8.47 -8.62
CA VAL A 82 -1.15 9.31 -7.46
C VAL A 82 -1.42 10.74 -7.87
N ALA A 83 -2.46 11.36 -7.32
CA ALA A 83 -2.74 12.76 -7.55
C ALA A 83 -1.63 13.63 -6.91
N VAL A 84 -1.18 14.64 -7.63
CA VAL A 84 -0.18 15.62 -7.18
C VAL A 84 -0.61 17.03 -7.58
N THR A 85 -0.09 18.04 -6.90
CA THR A 85 -0.47 19.45 -7.13
C THR A 85 0.54 20.22 -7.96
N SER A 86 1.70 19.62 -8.28
CA SER A 86 2.75 20.24 -9.08
C SER A 86 3.72 19.18 -9.63
N MET A 87 4.52 19.57 -10.62
CA MET A 87 5.63 18.73 -11.10
C MET A 87 6.66 18.45 -10.00
N GLU A 88 6.91 19.40 -9.10
CA GLU A 88 7.81 19.18 -7.96
C GLU A 88 7.29 18.09 -7.02
N ALA A 89 5.98 18.09 -6.73
CA ALA A 89 5.35 17.01 -5.96
C ALA A 89 5.43 15.67 -6.70
N ALA A 90 5.30 15.65 -8.03
CA ALA A 90 5.52 14.46 -8.85
C ALA A 90 6.95 13.92 -8.72
N LEU A 91 7.96 14.79 -8.76
CA LEU A 91 9.36 14.42 -8.59
C LEU A 91 9.64 13.85 -7.19
N LEU A 92 8.99 14.36 -6.14
CA LEU A 92 9.10 13.80 -4.80
C LEU A 92 8.53 12.36 -4.71
N VAL A 93 7.44 12.08 -5.43
CA VAL A 93 6.89 10.72 -5.56
C VAL A 93 7.88 9.79 -6.25
N LEU A 94 8.46 10.22 -7.37
CA LEU A 94 9.48 9.45 -8.10
C LEU A 94 10.72 9.19 -7.26
N GLU A 95 11.20 10.20 -6.53
CA GLU A 95 12.35 10.08 -5.65
C GLU A 95 12.07 9.10 -4.49
N LYS A 96 10.86 9.12 -3.91
CA LYS A 96 10.43 8.11 -2.95
C LYS A 96 10.46 6.70 -3.57
N MET A 97 9.95 6.51 -4.78
CA MET A 97 9.97 5.21 -5.47
C MET A 97 11.41 4.72 -5.66
N ARG A 98 12.34 5.60 -6.08
CA ARG A 98 13.77 5.28 -6.23
C ARG A 98 14.38 4.82 -4.92
N ARG A 99 14.15 5.56 -3.82
CA ARG A 99 14.65 5.17 -2.49
C ARG A 99 14.15 3.81 -2.05
N VAL A 100 12.86 3.52 -2.25
CA VAL A 100 12.29 2.20 -1.95
C VAL A 100 12.94 1.12 -2.79
N ALA A 101 13.07 1.33 -4.10
CA ALA A 101 13.72 0.38 -5.01
C ALA A 101 15.18 0.10 -4.61
N THR A 102 15.94 1.13 -4.20
CA THR A 102 17.31 0.97 -3.70
C THR A 102 17.36 0.14 -2.42
N ALA A 103 16.41 0.33 -1.51
CA ALA A 103 16.35 -0.42 -0.25
C ALA A 103 15.97 -1.91 -0.42
N CYS A 104 15.34 -2.28 -1.54
CA CYS A 104 14.98 -3.66 -1.84
C CYS A 104 16.15 -4.51 -2.38
N ARG A 105 17.26 -3.87 -2.77
CA ARG A 105 18.45 -4.54 -3.32
C ARG A 105 19.44 -4.91 -2.22
#